data_AF-A0A1Q9W106-F1
#
_entry.id   AF-A0A1Q9W106-F1
#
_cell.length_a   1.000
_cell.length_b   1.000
_cell.length_c   1.000
_cell.angle_alpha   90.00
_cell.angle_beta   90.00
_cell.angle_gamma   90.00
#
_symmetry.space_group_name_H-M   'P 1'
#
loop_
_entity.id
_entity.type
_entity.pdbx_description
1 polymer ?
#
loop_
_entity_poly.entity_id
_entity_poly.type
_entity_poly.pdbx_seq_one_letter_code
_entity_poly.pdbx_strand_id
1 'polypeptide(L)'
;MDEPLNPVQIEAHLTELVTRISRGIRITSDRYAEFMEADRLLDQAQARAYLAAEGPVKEREAKVELETAEERERRDVAEAAYKHADRLSKALDLEVRTFQSLGASVRVAYGNAGR
;
A
#
# COMPACT_ATOMS: atom_id res chain seq x y z
N MET A 1 27.15 9.98 -12.78
CA MET A 1 26.34 9.70 -13.99
C MET A 1 25.77 11.04 -14.41
N ASP A 2 26.28 11.61 -15.49
CA ASP A 2 26.13 13.04 -15.79
C ASP A 2 25.72 13.26 -17.26
N GLU A 3 24.81 12.41 -17.75
CA GLU A 3 24.26 12.52 -19.10
C GLU A 3 22.77 12.89 -19.02
N PRO A 4 22.30 13.91 -19.76
CA PRO A 4 20.90 14.33 -19.74
C PRO A 4 19.97 13.20 -20.20
N LEU A 5 18.83 13.04 -19.51
CA LEU A 5 17.78 12.13 -19.92
C LEU A 5 17.32 12.43 -21.36
N ASN A 6 17.22 11.38 -22.18
CA ASN A 6 16.69 11.46 -23.54
C ASN A 6 15.23 10.94 -23.61
N PRO A 7 14.48 11.24 -24.70
CA PRO A 7 13.09 10.82 -24.84
C PRO A 7 12.87 9.30 -24.72
N VAL A 8 13.76 8.49 -25.30
CA VAL A 8 13.65 7.03 -25.30
C VAL A 8 13.80 6.46 -23.89
N GLN A 9 14.73 6.99 -23.10
CA GLN A 9 14.92 6.60 -21.70
C GLN A 9 13.67 6.93 -20.85
N ILE A 10 13.05 8.08 -21.10
CA ILE A 10 11.83 8.49 -20.39
C ILE A 10 10.66 7.56 -20.75
N GLU A 11 10.48 7.22 -22.03
CA GLU A 11 9.43 6.31 -22.48
C GLU A 11 9.61 4.89 -21.94
N ALA A 12 10.85 4.39 -21.92
CA ALA A 12 11.17 3.08 -21.35
C ALA A 12 10.83 3.04 -19.85
N HIS A 13 11.23 4.08 -19.09
CA HIS A 13 10.93 4.17 -17.66
C HIS A 13 9.44 4.30 -17.37
N LEU A 14 8.72 5.13 -18.13
CA LEU A 14 7.25 5.25 -18.02
C LEU A 14 6.56 3.91 -18.27
N THR A 15 7.00 3.15 -19.26
CA THR A 15 6.46 1.81 -19.57
C THR A 15 6.70 0.84 -18.41
N GLU A 16 7.89 0.88 -17.80
CA GLU A 16 8.20 0.10 -16.60
C GLU A 16 7.27 0.46 -15.44
N LEU A 17 7.12 1.76 -15.14
CA LEU A 17 6.27 2.24 -14.06
C LEU A 17 4.82 1.81 -14.24
N VAL A 18 4.26 1.94 -15.44
CA VAL A 18 2.89 1.48 -15.74
C VAL A 18 2.77 -0.02 -15.52
N THR A 19 3.75 -0.82 -15.98
CA THR A 19 3.76 -2.27 -15.75
C THR A 19 3.81 -2.61 -14.26
N ARG A 20 4.59 -1.87 -13.48
CA ARG A 20 4.69 -2.03 -12.01
C ARG A 20 3.37 -1.68 -11.33
N ILE A 21 2.71 -0.59 -11.74
CA ILE A 21 1.38 -0.21 -11.24
C ILE A 21 0.37 -1.31 -11.54
N SER A 22 0.31 -1.79 -12.79
CA SER A 22 -0.63 -2.87 -13.16
C SER A 22 -0.45 -4.13 -12.33
N ARG A 23 0.80 -4.51 -12.04
CA ARG A 23 1.11 -5.65 -11.15
C ARG A 23 0.75 -5.35 -9.69
N GLY A 24 0.95 -4.10 -9.26
CA GLY A 24 0.68 -3.61 -7.92
C GLY A 24 -0.80 -3.61 -7.55
N ILE A 25 -1.71 -3.38 -8.51
CA ILE A 25 -3.16 -3.35 -8.25
C ILE A 25 -3.64 -4.63 -7.56
N ARG A 26 -3.26 -5.80 -8.10
CA ARG A 26 -3.63 -7.08 -7.50
C ARG A 26 -3.04 -7.24 -6.11
N ILE A 27 -1.76 -6.88 -5.91
CA ILE A 27 -1.10 -6.96 -4.61
C ILE A 27 -1.86 -6.10 -3.57
N THR A 28 -2.17 -4.85 -3.90
CA THR A 28 -2.90 -3.96 -3.00
C THR A 28 -4.29 -4.50 -2.67
N SER A 29 -5.00 -5.03 -3.67
CA SER A 29 -6.32 -5.65 -3.50
C SER A 29 -6.26 -6.88 -2.59
N ASP A 30 -5.30 -7.77 -2.80
CA ASP A 30 -5.14 -9.00 -2.01
C ASP A 30 -4.80 -8.65 -0.55
N ARG A 31 -3.89 -7.71 -0.31
CA ARG A 31 -3.55 -7.26 1.05
C ARG A 31 -4.71 -6.55 1.74
N TYR A 32 -5.53 -5.81 0.99
CA TYR A 32 -6.74 -5.22 1.55
C TYR A 32 -7.74 -6.29 1.97
N ALA A 33 -7.96 -7.31 1.13
CA ALA A 33 -8.83 -8.43 1.47
C ALA A 33 -8.35 -9.19 2.70
N GLU A 34 -7.03 -9.47 2.80
CA GLU A 34 -6.42 -10.08 3.98
C GLU A 34 -6.62 -9.25 5.25
N PHE A 35 -6.43 -7.93 5.16
CA PHE A 35 -6.69 -7.01 6.28
C PHE A 35 -8.16 -7.05 6.72
N MET A 36 -9.10 -6.94 5.77
CA MET A 36 -10.54 -6.98 6.07
C MET A 36 -10.99 -8.32 6.66
N GLU A 37 -10.34 -9.42 6.27
CA GLU A 37 -10.59 -10.74 6.88
C GLU A 37 -10.06 -10.80 8.31
N ALA A 38 -8.80 -10.37 8.54
CA ALA A 38 -8.20 -10.35 9.86
C ALA A 38 -8.96 -9.45 10.84
N ASP A 39 -9.44 -8.30 10.37
CA ASP A 39 -10.27 -7.37 11.14
C ASP A 39 -11.61 -8.01 11.55
N ARG A 40 -12.29 -8.69 10.60
CA ARG A 40 -13.52 -9.43 10.89
C ARG A 40 -13.31 -10.57 11.89
N LEU A 41 -12.18 -11.28 11.77
CA LEU A 41 -11.83 -12.37 12.70
C LEU A 41 -11.56 -11.83 14.11
N LEU A 42 -10.86 -10.70 14.22
CA LEU A 42 -10.66 -10.02 15.50
C LEU A 42 -11.99 -9.61 16.13
N ASP A 43 -12.89 -8.97 15.38
CA ASP A 43 -14.22 -8.59 15.89
C ASP A 43 -15.01 -9.79 16.42
N GLN A 44 -14.99 -10.90 15.68
CA GLN A 44 -15.63 -12.14 16.11
C GLN A 44 -14.99 -12.73 17.36
N ALA A 45 -13.66 -12.74 17.44
CA ALA A 45 -12.93 -13.24 18.60
C ALA A 45 -13.23 -12.38 19.84
N GLN A 46 -13.22 -11.06 19.70
CA GLN A 46 -13.55 -10.11 20.77
C GLN A 46 -14.97 -10.29 21.28
N ALA A 47 -15.94 -10.42 20.37
CA ALA A 47 -17.32 -10.66 20.76
C ALA A 47 -17.47 -11.99 21.52
N ARG A 48 -16.84 -13.07 21.04
CA ARG A 48 -16.87 -14.38 21.72
C ARG A 48 -16.20 -14.33 23.09
N ALA A 49 -15.00 -13.77 23.17
CA ALA A 49 -14.26 -13.61 24.42
C ALA A 49 -15.05 -12.77 25.42
N TYR A 50 -15.67 -11.67 24.98
CA TYR A 50 -16.44 -10.80 25.86
C TYR A 50 -17.67 -11.50 26.44
N LEU A 51 -18.38 -12.28 25.61
CA LEU A 51 -19.53 -13.07 26.06
C LEU A 51 -19.15 -14.20 27.02
N ALA A 52 -17.94 -14.77 26.88
CA ALA A 52 -17.43 -15.81 27.76
C ALA A 52 -16.81 -15.27 29.06
N ALA A 53 -16.31 -14.02 29.05
CA ALA A 53 -15.61 -13.44 30.19
C ALA A 53 -16.56 -13.15 31.36
N GLU A 54 -16.19 -13.62 32.55
CA GLU A 54 -16.89 -13.35 33.80
C GLU A 54 -16.18 -12.27 34.65
N GLY A 55 -16.95 -11.61 35.51
CA GLY A 55 -16.45 -10.62 36.49
C GLY A 55 -16.89 -9.19 36.19
N PRO A 56 -16.34 -8.20 36.94
CA PRO A 56 -16.55 -6.78 36.70
C PRO A 56 -16.15 -6.39 35.27
N VAL A 57 -16.79 -5.33 34.73
CA VAL A 57 -16.59 -4.89 33.34
C VAL A 57 -15.11 -4.69 32.98
N LYS A 58 -14.34 -4.01 33.83
CA LYS A 58 -12.90 -3.77 33.59
C LYS A 58 -12.06 -5.05 33.55
N GLU A 59 -12.42 -6.04 34.37
CA GLU A 59 -11.73 -7.34 34.35
C GLU A 59 -12.09 -8.13 33.09
N ARG A 60 -13.34 -8.06 32.64
CA ARG A 60 -13.78 -8.68 31.39
C ARG A 60 -13.06 -8.06 30.18
N GLU A 61 -12.96 -6.73 30.12
CA GLU A 61 -12.21 -6.03 29.06
C GLU A 61 -10.75 -6.49 29.01
N ALA A 62 -10.07 -6.54 30.17
CA ALA A 62 -8.68 -7.01 30.22
C ALA A 62 -8.52 -8.48 29.79
N LYS A 63 -9.47 -9.36 30.16
CA LYS A 63 -9.47 -10.76 29.71
C LYS A 63 -9.63 -10.86 28.20
N VAL A 64 -10.56 -10.08 27.62
CA VAL A 64 -10.76 -10.04 26.16
C VAL A 64 -9.51 -9.56 25.42
N GLU A 65 -8.84 -8.52 25.93
CA GLU A 65 -7.60 -8.03 25.33
C GLU A 65 -6.50 -9.10 25.32
N LEU A 66 -6.35 -9.85 26.43
CA LEU A 66 -5.37 -10.93 26.53
C LEU A 66 -5.74 -12.12 25.63
N GLU A 67 -7.02 -12.51 25.59
CA GLU A 67 -7.50 -13.63 24.79
C GLU A 67 -7.46 -13.37 23.29
N THR A 68 -7.57 -12.11 22.86
CA THR A 68 -7.60 -11.71 21.43
C THR A 68 -6.29 -11.08 20.93
N ALA A 69 -5.21 -11.24 21.69
CA ALA A 69 -3.93 -10.64 21.38
C ALA A 69 -3.35 -11.13 20.04
N GLU A 70 -3.48 -12.43 19.75
CA GLU A 70 -2.99 -13.00 18.48
C GLU A 70 -3.79 -12.48 17.26
N GLU A 71 -5.12 -12.43 17.36
CA GLU A 71 -5.96 -11.91 16.29
C GLU A 71 -5.66 -10.44 16.03
N ARG A 72 -5.40 -9.66 17.09
CA ARG A 72 -5.00 -8.26 16.98
C ARG A 72 -3.65 -8.13 16.29
N GLU A 73 -2.66 -8.92 16.67
CA GLU A 73 -1.35 -8.94 16.02
C GLU A 73 -1.47 -9.28 14.52
N ARG A 74 -2.25 -10.31 14.17
CA ARG A 74 -2.49 -10.70 12.77
C ARG A 74 -3.14 -9.57 11.96
N ARG A 75 -4.13 -8.90 12.55
CA ARG A 75 -4.79 -7.75 11.92
C ARG A 75 -3.81 -6.59 11.73
N ASP A 76 -2.98 -6.28 12.72
CA ASP A 76 -2.01 -5.18 12.65
C ASP A 76 -0.92 -5.44 11.59
N VAL A 77 -0.46 -6.69 11.47
CA VAL A 77 0.46 -7.11 10.40
C VAL A 77 -0.19 -6.97 9.02
N ALA A 78 -1.44 -7.42 8.87
CA ALA A 78 -2.17 -7.30 7.61
C ALA A 78 -2.44 -5.82 7.24
N GLU A 79 -2.77 -4.99 8.23
CA GLU A 79 -2.97 -3.55 8.05
C GLU A 79 -1.67 -2.86 7.61
N ALA A 80 -0.55 -3.17 8.25
CA ALA A 80 0.76 -2.64 7.89
C ALA A 80 1.14 -3.03 6.45
N ALA A 81 0.89 -4.29 6.08
CA ALA A 81 1.14 -4.80 4.74
C ALA A 81 0.30 -4.10 3.68
N TYR A 82 -1.00 -3.91 3.93
CA TYR A 82 -1.90 -3.15 3.06
C TYR A 82 -1.45 -1.68 2.94
N LYS A 83 -1.21 -0.99 4.06
CA LYS A 83 -0.75 0.40 4.07
C LYS A 83 0.57 0.59 3.32
N HIS A 84 1.49 -0.38 3.40
CA HIS A 84 2.71 -0.35 2.62
C HIS A 84 2.43 -0.47 1.12
N ALA A 85 1.59 -1.41 0.68
CA ALA A 85 1.22 -1.58 -0.72
C ALA A 85 0.52 -0.33 -1.29
N ASP A 86 -0.42 0.25 -0.54
CA ASP A 86 -1.13 1.49 -0.92
C ASP A 86 -0.16 2.67 -1.06
N ARG A 87 0.76 2.88 -0.11
CA ARG A 87 1.79 3.93 -0.21
C ARG A 87 2.71 3.73 -1.41
N LEU A 88 3.11 2.49 -1.70
CA LEU A 88 3.93 2.19 -2.87
C LEU A 88 3.18 2.51 -4.16
N SER A 89 1.90 2.16 -4.26
CA SER A 89 1.08 2.50 -5.43
C SER A 89 1.02 4.02 -5.65
N LYS A 90 0.81 4.79 -4.58
CA LYS A 90 0.79 6.27 -4.64
C LYS A 90 2.15 6.86 -5.03
N ALA A 91 3.24 6.26 -4.55
CA ALA A 91 4.59 6.68 -4.92
C ALA A 91 4.87 6.45 -6.42
N LEU A 92 4.44 5.31 -6.96
CA LEU A 92 4.56 5.01 -8.39
C LEU A 92 3.73 5.98 -9.25
N ASP A 93 2.50 6.30 -8.84
CA ASP A 93 1.68 7.30 -9.53
C ASP A 93 2.33 8.69 -9.53
N LEU A 94 2.96 9.08 -8.42
CA LEU A 94 3.71 10.33 -8.34
C LEU A 94 4.92 10.30 -9.27
N GLU A 95 5.63 9.19 -9.33
CA GLU A 95 6.78 9.01 -10.21
C GLU A 95 6.39 9.12 -11.69
N VAL A 96 5.28 8.50 -12.10
CA VAL A 96 4.71 8.65 -13.45
C VAL A 96 4.48 10.12 -13.80
N ARG A 97 3.86 10.89 -12.90
CA ARG A 97 3.60 12.32 -13.12
C ARG A 97 4.90 13.12 -13.26
N THR A 98 5.89 12.83 -12.43
CA THR A 98 7.22 13.45 -12.51
C THR A 98 7.87 13.16 -13.85
N PHE A 99 7.89 11.91 -14.31
CA PHE A 99 8.49 11.53 -15.60
C PHE A 99 7.71 12.08 -16.81
N GLN A 100 6.39 12.21 -16.72
CA GLN A 100 5.59 12.89 -17.76
C GLN A 100 5.98 14.37 -17.86
N SER A 101 6.18 15.05 -16.73
CA SER A 101 6.65 16.44 -16.68
C SER A 101 8.08 16.58 -17.23
N LEU A 102 9.01 15.71 -16.81
CA LEU A 102 10.38 15.67 -17.35
C LEU A 102 10.39 15.41 -18.85
N GLY A 103 9.56 14.49 -19.34
CA GLY A 103 9.42 14.21 -20.77
C GLY A 103 8.97 15.43 -21.57
N ALA A 104 8.07 16.26 -21.02
CA ALA A 104 7.67 17.51 -21.66
C ALA A 104 8.85 18.50 -21.76
N SER A 105 9.63 18.65 -20.69
CA SER A 105 10.82 19.50 -20.67
C SER A 105 11.89 19.03 -21.68
N VAL A 106 12.17 17.72 -21.70
CA VAL A 106 13.16 17.12 -22.61
C VAL A 106 12.75 17.29 -24.08
N ARG A 107 11.47 17.09 -24.42
CA ARG A 107 10.99 17.33 -25.80
C ARG A 107 11.20 18.78 -26.25
N VAL A 108 11.03 19.76 -25.37
CA VAL A 108 11.31 21.17 -25.68
C VAL A 108 12.82 21.39 -25.91
N ALA A 109 13.67 20.82 -25.06
CA ALA A 109 15.12 20.96 -25.18
C ALA A 109 15.65 20.37 -26.50
N TYR A 110 15.24 19.15 -26.86
CA TYR A 110 15.65 18.50 -28.10
C TYR A 110 14.99 19.13 -29.35
N GLY A 111 13.76 19.63 -29.25
CA GLY A 111 13.08 20.34 -30.35
C GLY A 111 13.74 21.68 -30.70
N ASN A 112 14.36 22.35 -29.73
CA ASN A 112 15.13 23.57 -29.94
C ASN A 112 16.55 23.31 -30.47
N ALA A 113 17.14 22.15 -30.18
CA ALA A 113 18.47 21.77 -30.67
C ALA A 113 18.50 21.45 -32.18
N GLY A 114 17.33 21.18 -32.78
CA GLY A 114 17.17 20.94 -34.22
C GLY A 114 16.72 22.15 -35.05
N ARG A 115 16.74 23.37 -34.48
CA ARG A 115 16.39 24.63 -35.14
C ARG A 115 17.56 25.59 -35.21
#